data_AF-A0A661S4K4-F1
#
_entry.id   AF-A0A661S4K4-F1
#
_cell.length_a   1.000
_cell.length_b   1.000
_cell.length_c   1.000
_cell.angle_alpha   90.00
_cell.angle_beta   90.00
_cell.angle_gamma   90.00
#
_symmetry.space_group_name_H-M   'P 1'
#
loop_
_entity.id
_entity.type
_entity.pdbx_description
1 polymer ?
#
loop_
_entity_poly.entity_id
_entity_poly.type
_entity_poly.pdbx_seq_one_letter_code
_entity_poly.pdbx_strand_id
1 'polypeptide(L)'
;MYALIYDDHNLDESKKKVISVHKTREASDKALSKRQDKLGRRVYECNTRIVWTDKAVSADDVLETSEFVTWRPGEDIPVGELNSDSD
;
A
#
# COMPACT_ATOMS: atom_id res chain seq x y z
N MET A 1 2.76 -9.32 6.88
CA MET A 1 3.91 -8.62 6.25
C MET A 1 3.41 -7.38 5.53
N TYR A 2 4.29 -6.44 5.17
CA TYR A 2 3.87 -5.23 4.47
C TYR A 2 4.13 -5.36 2.98
N ALA A 3 3.19 -4.89 2.16
CA ALA A 3 3.28 -4.86 0.72
C ALA A 3 3.06 -3.43 0.23
N LEU A 4 3.82 -3.01 -0.77
CA LEU A 4 3.49 -1.84 -1.57
C LEU A 4 2.65 -2.34 -2.73
N ILE A 5 1.43 -1.85 -2.86
CA ILE A 5 0.54 -2.16 -3.97
C ILE A 5 0.38 -0.96 -4.88
N TYR A 6 0.14 -1.21 -6.15
CA TYR A 6 -0.37 -0.22 -7.08
C TYR A 6 -1.88 -0.09 -6.87
N ASP A 7 -2.33 1.14 -6.58
CA ASP A 7 -3.72 1.47 -6.31
C ASP A 7 -4.06 2.77 -7.05
N ASP A 8 -4.75 2.63 -8.19
CA ASP A 8 -5.23 3.75 -9.01
C ASP A 8 -6.54 4.35 -8.46
N HIS A 9 -6.91 4.03 -7.21
CA HIS A 9 -8.18 4.40 -6.57
C HIS A 9 -9.44 3.92 -7.31
N ASN A 10 -9.29 3.05 -8.31
CA ASN A 10 -10.41 2.42 -8.97
C ASN A 10 -11.08 1.41 -8.01
N LEU A 11 -12.30 1.74 -7.59
CA LEU A 11 -13.11 0.94 -6.67
C LEU A 11 -13.70 -0.32 -7.34
N ASP A 12 -13.87 -0.31 -8.67
CA ASP A 12 -14.28 -1.49 -9.45
C ASP A 12 -13.13 -2.51 -9.59
N GLU A 13 -11.88 -2.06 -9.46
CA GLU A 13 -10.72 -2.95 -9.54
C GLU A 13 -10.38 -3.52 -8.17
N SER A 14 -10.93 -4.70 -7.88
CA SER A 14 -10.69 -5.43 -6.62
C SER A 14 -9.26 -5.98 -6.50
N LYS A 15 -8.51 -6.01 -7.61
CA LYS A 15 -7.21 -6.65 -7.74
C LYS A 15 -6.11 -5.60 -7.76
N LYS A 16 -5.22 -5.62 -6.78
CA LYS A 16 -4.12 -4.66 -6.62
C LYS A 16 -2.80 -5.35 -6.87
N LYS A 17 -1.99 -4.80 -7.78
CA LYS A 17 -0.69 -5.37 -8.13
C LYS A 17 0.34 -5.07 -7.04
N VAL A 18 1.05 -6.08 -6.56
CA VAL A 18 2.15 -5.94 -5.60
C VAL A 18 3.40 -5.43 -6.31
N ILE A 19 3.92 -4.31 -5.84
CA ILE A 19 5.17 -3.70 -6.32
C ILE A 19 6.36 -4.27 -5.56
N SER A 20 6.25 -4.41 -4.23
CA SER A 20 7.31 -4.96 -3.39
C SER A 20 6.77 -5.40 -2.03
N VAL A 21 7.48 -6.29 -1.36
CA VAL A 21 7.11 -6.81 -0.03
C VAL A 21 8.24 -6.60 0.97
N HIS A 22 7.88 -6.26 2.20
CA HIS A 22 8.81 -5.91 3.27
C HIS A 22 8.35 -6.48 4.60
N LYS A 23 9.31 -6.80 5.47
CA LYS A 23 9.03 -7.37 6.80
C LYS A 23 8.53 -6.32 7.80
N THR A 24 8.91 -5.06 7.63
CA THR A 24 8.58 -3.96 8.56
C THR A 24 7.94 -2.77 7.83
N ARG A 25 7.17 -1.97 8.57
CA ARG A 25 6.55 -0.74 8.07
C ARG A 25 7.61 0.26 7.60
N GLU A 26 8.68 0.46 8.39
CA GLU A 26 9.77 1.37 8.07
C GLU A 26 10.46 1.03 6.74
N ALA A 27 10.66 -0.26 6.45
CA ALA A 27 11.22 -0.69 5.17
C ALA A 27 10.28 -0.38 4.00
N SER A 28 8.97 -0.53 4.22
CA SER A 28 7.93 -0.19 3.23
C SER A 28 7.87 1.30 2.95
N ASP A 29 7.97 2.12 4.01
CA ASP A 29 7.98 3.58 3.90
C ASP A 29 9.20 4.06 3.11
N LYS A 30 10.39 3.52 3.42
CA LYS A 30 11.61 3.79 2.66
C LYS A 30 11.49 3.35 1.20
N ALA A 31 10.84 2.22 0.91
CA ALA A 31 10.60 1.77 -0.46
C ALA A 31 9.64 2.70 -1.21
N LEU A 32 8.59 3.18 -0.54
CA LEU A 32 7.64 4.14 -1.09
C LEU A 32 8.34 5.47 -1.41
N SER A 33 9.17 5.97 -0.48
CA SER A 33 9.98 7.18 -0.67
C SER A 33 10.94 7.05 -1.87
N LYS A 34 11.66 5.93 -1.98
CA LYS A 34 12.53 5.65 -3.13
C LYS A 34 11.76 5.59 -4.46
N ARG A 35 10.55 5.04 -4.45
CA ARG A 35 9.69 4.95 -5.64
C ARG A 35 9.22 6.33 -6.09
N GLN A 36 8.84 7.20 -5.15
CA GLN A 36 8.48 8.59 -5.43
C GLN A 36 9.63 9.33 -6.10
N ASP A 37 10.84 9.22 -5.53
CA ASP A 37 12.05 9.82 -6.09
C ASP A 37 12.32 9.33 -7.52
N LYS A 38 12.23 8.02 -7.75
CA LYS A 38 12.39 7.41 -9.09
C LYS A 38 11.35 7.88 -10.11
N LEU A 39 10.11 8.11 -9.69
CA LEU A 39 9.04 8.54 -10.57
C LEU A 39 8.98 10.07 -10.73
N GLY A 40 9.69 10.83 -9.89
CA GLY A 40 9.63 12.29 -9.86
C GLY A 40 8.23 12.83 -9.51
N ARG A 41 7.44 12.04 -8.78
CA ARG A 41 6.01 12.28 -8.50
C ARG A 41 5.74 12.30 -7.00
N ARG A 42 4.71 13.04 -6.56
CA ARG A 42 4.28 13.01 -5.16
C ARG A 42 3.54 11.71 -4.84
N VAL A 43 3.39 11.37 -3.55
CA VAL A 43 2.72 10.13 -3.08
C VAL A 43 1.39 9.87 -3.78
N TYR A 44 0.54 10.90 -3.87
CA TYR A 44 -0.80 10.82 -4.45
C TYR A 44 -0.80 10.67 -5.99
N GLU A 45 0.32 10.90 -6.67
CA GLU A 45 0.48 10.68 -8.12
C GLU A 45 1.22 9.37 -8.43
N CYS A 46 1.71 8.68 -7.40
CA CYS A 46 2.43 7.41 -7.55
C CYS A 46 1.49 6.20 -7.59
N ASN A 47 0.18 6.39 -7.30
CA ASN A 47 -0.84 5.35 -7.21
C ASN A 47 -0.28 4.15 -6.44
N THR A 48 0.38 4.41 -5.31
CA THR A 48 1.09 3.39 -4.53
C THR A 48 0.68 3.49 -3.08
N ARG A 49 0.22 2.39 -2.52
CA ARG A 49 -0.23 2.30 -1.12
C ARG A 49 0.55 1.23 -0.38
N ILE A 50 0.88 1.49 0.89
CA ILE A 50 1.42 0.47 1.80
C ILE A 50 0.25 -0.21 2.48
N VAL A 51 0.20 -1.53 2.37
CA VAL A 51 -0.80 -2.38 3.00
C VAL A 51 -0.13 -3.48 3.78
N TRP A 52 -0.87 -4.10 4.70
CA TRP A 52 -0.46 -5.28 5.41
C TRP A 52 -1.28 -6.49 4.93
N THR A 53 -0.60 -7.62 4.72
CA THR A 53 -1.23 -8.89 4.36
C THR A 53 -0.62 -10.04 5.17
N ASP A 54 -1.43 -11.02 5.54
CA ASP A 54 -0.96 -12.26 6.16
C ASP A 54 -0.52 -13.31 5.12
N LYS A 55 -0.92 -13.12 3.86
CA LYS A 55 -0.60 -14.02 2.75
C LYS A 55 0.88 -13.90 2.37
N ALA A 56 1.50 -15.03 2.06
CA ALA A 56 2.81 -15.03 1.41
C ALA A 56 2.65 -14.57 -0.05
N VAL A 57 3.04 -13.33 -0.34
CA VAL A 57 3.09 -12.76 -1.70
C VAL A 57 4.49 -12.25 -2.03
N SER A 58 4.76 -12.13 -3.32
CA SER A 58 5.99 -11.63 -3.90
C SER A 58 5.75 -10.34 -4.68
N ALA A 59 6.81 -9.70 -5.15
CA ALA A 59 6.67 -8.65 -6.15
C ALA A 59 6.02 -9.22 -7.42
N ASP A 60 5.23 -8.40 -8.12
CA ASP A 60 4.42 -8.73 -9.30
C ASP A 60 3.20 -9.65 -9.06
N ASP A 61 3.00 -10.16 -7.84
CA ASP A 61 1.74 -10.82 -7.48
C ASP A 61 0.55 -9.85 -7.48
N VAL A 62 -0.64 -10.42 -7.41
CA VAL A 62 -1.90 -9.68 -7.27
C VAL A 62 -2.53 -10.03 -5.93
N LEU A 63 -2.98 -9.01 -5.22
CA LEU A 63 -3.77 -9.12 -3.99
C LEU A 63 -5.19 -8.64 -4.25
N GLU A 64 -6.18 -9.38 -3.76
CA GLU A 64 -7.55 -8.87 -3.69
C GLU A 64 -7.75 -7.98 -2.47
N THR A 65 -8.74 -7.08 -2.52
CA THR A 65 -9.07 -6.17 -1.39
C THR A 65 -9.40 -6.90 -0.09
N SER A 66 -9.86 -8.15 -0.15
CA SER A 66 -10.07 -9.02 1.03
C SER A 66 -8.78 -9.64 1.58
N GLU A 67 -7.68 -9.58 0.83
CA GLU A 67 -6.41 -10.25 1.18
C GLU A 67 -5.40 -9.30 1.85
N PHE A 68 -5.74 -8.02 1.98
CA PHE A 68 -4.93 -7.04 2.67
C PHE A 68 -5.78 -6.08 3.49
N VAL A 69 -5.13 -5.42 4.42
CA VAL A 69 -5.69 -4.32 5.21
C VAL A 69 -4.69 -3.18 5.20
N THR A 70 -5.13 -1.94 5.38
CA THR A 70 -4.23 -0.78 5.39
C THR A 70 -3.22 -0.85 6.56
N TRP A 71 -3.66 -1.43 7.67
CA TRP A 71 -2.95 -1.46 8.95
C TRP A 71 -2.80 -2.87 9.48
N ARG A 72 -1.67 -3.18 10.10
CA ARG A 72 -1.52 -4.47 10.79
C ARG A 72 -2.53 -4.53 11.95
N PRO A 73 -3.18 -5.67 12.22
CA PRO A 73 -4.02 -5.82 13.42
C PRO A 73 -3.27 -5.44 14.69
N GLY A 74 -3.80 -4.46 15.44
CA GLY A 74 -3.22 -3.90 16.66
C GLY A 74 -2.29 -2.69 16.45
N GLU A 75 -2.07 -2.24 15.21
CA GLU A 75 -1.34 -1.01 14.90
C GLU A 75 -2.26 0.21 15.06
N ASP A 76 -1.72 1.30 15.61
CA ASP A 76 -2.46 2.55 15.80
C ASP A 76 -2.72 3.21 14.44
N ILE A 77 -3.96 3.61 14.19
CA ILE A 77 -4.34 4.30 12.96
C ILE A 77 -3.87 5.75 13.11
N PRO A 78 -2.97 6.26 12.24
CA PRO A 78 -2.51 7.63 12.36
C PRO A 78 -3.70 8.57 12.25
N VAL A 79 -3.79 9.50 13.21
CA VAL A 79 -4.91 10.45 13.40
C VAL A 79 -5.29 11.21 12.13
N GLY A 80 -4.38 11.35 11.16
CA GLY A 80 -4.59 12.02 9.87
C GLY A 80 -5.01 11.15 8.67
N GLU A 81 -4.94 9.81 8.75
CA GLU A 81 -5.49 8.92 7.70
C GLU A 81 -6.99 8.60 7.90
N LEU A 82 -7.61 9.20 8.92
CA LEU A 82 -9.07 9.23 9.11
C LEU A 82 -9.79 10.19 8.16
N ASN A 83 -9.10 10.81 7.20
CA ASN A 83 -9.76 11.58 6.16
C ASN A 83 -10.53 10.61 5.25
N SER A 84 -11.79 10.41 5.63
CA SER A 84 -12.85 9.87 4.79
C SER A 84 -12.80 10.57 3.44
N ASP A 85 -12.76 9.78 2.38
CA ASP A 85 -13.12 10.19 1.03
C ASP A 85 -14.62 10.56 1.06
N SER A 86 -14.93 11.75 1.55
CA SER A 86 -16.27 12.32 1.59
C SER A 86 -16.17 13.77 1.14
N ASP A 87 -16.24 13.94 -0.18
CA ASP A 87 -16.85 15.12 -0.82
C ASP A 87 -18.20 14.70 -1.40
#